data_AF-A0A3C2CH36-F1
#
_entry.id   AF-A0A3C2CH36-F1
#
_cell.length_a   1.000
_cell.length_b   1.000
_cell.length_c   1.000
_cell.angle_alpha   90.00
_cell.angle_beta   90.00
_cell.angle_gamma   90.00
#
_symmetry.space_group_name_H-M   'P 1'
#
loop_
_entity.id
_entity.type
_entity.pdbx_description
1 polymer ?
#
loop_
_entity_poly.entity_id
_entity_poly.type
_entity_poly.pdbx_seq_one_letter_code
_entity_poly.pdbx_strand_id
1 'polypeptide(L)'
;RLPTLTSTSSPNLTFFTEDLTPASSLLIEKEVVLETTLLDTQSDNGEKSETESVDSSENIIRTPTENEPLSVVTIGDSVSYDADLAIKAVLESTKTVNVENRSFGGVGLTQKGFQGYLKESLENEPEVMTVMIGGWDLAFAEENQKEYEQIIENSIEEILKVSSLIIWIGMPPTPEGEGLEENRHLVNQIYREISDRKIEVEFIDTDELLGSEQGAFVRFLTGLDGKTYQIRKVRNGKDDGHLCPFGAAVIGRSVFEKIEERFPLFTKEDNWWLGEWTKDQRYDDPTGGCSYIPVE
;
A
#
# COMPACT_ATOMS: atom_id res chain seq x y z
N ARG A 1 -6.42 32.48 37.20
CA ARG A 1 -6.29 31.60 38.40
C ARG A 1 -6.26 30.17 37.90
N LEU A 2 -5.14 29.46 38.00
CA LEU A 2 -5.11 28.01 37.88
C LEU A 2 -5.56 27.37 39.22
N PRO A 3 -6.03 26.11 39.20
CA PRO A 3 -5.77 25.13 40.24
C PRO A 3 -4.62 24.18 39.83
N THR A 4 -4.03 23.53 40.82
CA THR A 4 -2.69 22.92 40.75
C THR A 4 -2.73 21.39 40.72
N LEU A 5 -1.66 20.78 40.19
CA LEU A 5 -1.36 19.34 40.26
C LEU A 5 -1.18 18.84 41.71
N THR A 6 -1.56 17.58 41.95
CA THR A 6 -0.99 16.71 43.01
C THR A 6 -0.90 15.26 42.51
N SER A 7 0.16 14.56 42.89
CA SER A 7 0.55 13.22 42.42
C SER A 7 0.32 12.12 43.47
N THR A 8 0.44 10.84 43.04
CA THR A 8 0.85 9.59 43.76
C THR A 8 0.27 8.39 43.00
N SER A 9 0.85 7.18 42.92
CA SER A 9 2.23 6.68 43.14
C SER A 9 2.29 5.22 42.67
N SER A 10 3.30 4.81 41.90
CA SER A 10 3.47 3.42 41.45
C SER A 10 4.12 2.50 42.50
N PRO A 11 3.81 1.18 42.51
CA PRO A 11 4.63 0.17 43.17
C PRO A 11 5.61 -0.52 42.20
N ASN A 12 6.85 -0.73 42.66
CA ASN A 12 7.89 -1.50 41.96
C ASN A 12 7.60 -3.01 41.98
N LEU A 13 8.15 -3.75 41.01
CA LEU A 13 8.59 -5.13 41.23
C LEU A 13 10.00 -5.34 40.62
N THR A 14 10.78 -6.22 41.24
CA THR A 14 12.25 -6.28 41.12
C THR A 14 12.78 -7.32 40.14
N PHE A 15 13.97 -7.04 39.61
CA PHE A 15 14.79 -7.94 38.79
C PHE A 15 15.18 -9.24 39.53
N PHE A 16 15.36 -10.31 38.76
CA PHE A 16 16.29 -11.40 39.06
C PHE A 16 17.19 -11.64 37.84
N THR A 17 18.51 -11.58 38.08
CA THR A 17 19.58 -11.97 37.16
C THR A 17 20.29 -13.17 37.74
N GLU A 18 20.66 -14.16 36.94
CA GLU A 18 21.82 -15.01 37.24
C GLU A 18 22.40 -15.63 35.96
N ASP A 19 23.68 -15.34 35.70
CA ASP A 19 24.49 -15.89 34.61
C ASP A 19 24.87 -17.35 34.85
N LEU A 20 24.95 -18.17 33.79
CA LEU A 20 25.80 -19.37 33.77
C LEU A 20 26.35 -19.71 32.37
N THR A 21 27.63 -19.41 32.18
CA THR A 21 28.62 -20.12 31.34
C THR A 21 29.93 -20.20 32.15
N PRO A 22 30.98 -21.02 31.85
CA PRO A 22 31.32 -21.63 30.56
C PRO A 22 31.93 -23.07 30.64
N ALA A 23 32.78 -23.42 29.65
CA ALA A 23 33.67 -24.61 29.51
C ALA A 23 33.07 -25.89 28.89
N SER A 24 33.80 -26.70 28.10
CA SER A 24 35.02 -26.47 27.28
C SER A 24 35.18 -27.60 26.24
N SER A 25 35.74 -27.26 25.07
CA SER A 25 36.48 -28.11 24.09
C SER A 25 36.66 -29.63 24.32
N LEU A 26 36.44 -30.42 23.25
CA LEU A 26 37.47 -31.36 22.73
C LEU A 26 37.15 -31.86 21.30
N LEU A 27 38.19 -32.29 20.59
CA LEU A 27 38.25 -32.57 19.14
C LEU A 27 37.82 -33.99 18.76
N ILE A 28 37.63 -34.24 17.45
CA ILE A 28 38.48 -35.16 16.65
C ILE A 28 38.21 -34.97 15.14
N GLU A 29 39.28 -34.83 14.37
CA GLU A 29 39.28 -34.75 12.90
C GLU A 29 39.26 -36.14 12.26
N LYS A 30 38.84 -36.22 10.98
CA LYS A 30 39.57 -37.03 10.00
C LYS A 30 39.33 -36.61 8.56
N GLU A 31 40.39 -36.09 7.93
CA GLU A 31 40.48 -35.93 6.47
C GLU A 31 40.58 -37.30 5.77
N VAL A 32 40.08 -37.39 4.54
CA VAL A 32 40.68 -38.22 3.49
C VAL A 32 40.69 -37.44 2.18
N VAL A 33 41.89 -37.30 1.61
CA VAL A 33 42.28 -36.52 0.42
C VAL A 33 43.49 -37.28 -0.18
N LEU A 34 43.65 -37.50 -1.49
CA LEU A 34 43.01 -37.05 -2.73
C LEU A 34 43.04 -38.23 -3.74
N GLU A 35 42.23 -38.24 -4.81
CA GLU A 35 42.79 -38.36 -6.18
C GLU A 35 41.80 -38.01 -7.30
N THR A 36 42.32 -37.37 -8.35
CA THR A 36 41.56 -36.85 -9.50
C THR A 36 42.00 -37.58 -10.76
N THR A 37 41.06 -38.13 -11.53
CA THR A 37 41.29 -38.57 -12.91
C THR A 37 40.17 -38.09 -13.82
N LEU A 38 40.52 -37.17 -14.72
CA LEU A 38 39.71 -36.82 -15.89
C LEU A 38 40.10 -37.74 -17.05
N LEU A 39 39.11 -38.25 -17.81
CA LEU A 39 39.16 -38.36 -19.27
C LEU A 39 37.78 -38.75 -19.81
N ASP A 40 37.48 -38.29 -21.03
CA ASP A 40 36.14 -38.19 -21.60
C ASP A 40 35.50 -39.51 -22.05
N THR A 41 34.16 -39.51 -22.11
CA THR A 41 33.42 -40.03 -23.28
C THR A 41 32.06 -39.33 -23.43
N GLN A 42 31.72 -38.93 -24.67
CA GLN A 42 30.38 -38.45 -25.03
C GLN A 42 29.37 -39.60 -25.06
N SER A 43 28.12 -39.33 -24.66
CA SER A 43 26.96 -39.80 -25.44
C SER A 43 25.72 -38.94 -25.17
N ASP A 44 25.25 -38.30 -26.23
CA ASP A 44 23.84 -38.14 -26.62
C ASP A 44 22.77 -37.93 -25.52
N ASN A 45 22.33 -36.67 -25.33
CA ASN A 45 21.10 -36.37 -24.59
C ASN A 45 20.18 -35.49 -25.45
N GLY A 46 19.37 -36.14 -26.27
CA GLY A 46 18.23 -35.51 -26.93
C GLY A 46 17.07 -35.39 -25.95
N GLU A 47 16.97 -34.25 -25.28
CA GLU A 47 15.85 -33.95 -24.39
C GLU A 47 15.27 -32.59 -24.76
N LYS A 48 13.98 -32.57 -25.12
CA LYS A 48 13.24 -31.32 -25.30
C LYS A 48 13.21 -30.64 -23.94
N SER A 49 13.74 -29.42 -23.87
CA SER A 49 13.35 -28.49 -22.81
C SER A 49 11.88 -28.13 -23.04
N GLU A 50 10.99 -28.87 -22.39
CA GLU A 50 9.66 -28.38 -22.10
C GLU A 50 9.85 -27.25 -21.09
N THR A 51 9.67 -26.03 -21.56
CA THR A 51 9.59 -24.86 -20.70
C THR A 51 8.38 -25.04 -19.78
N GLU A 52 8.62 -25.21 -18.49
CA GLU A 52 7.60 -25.09 -17.46
C GLU A 52 7.03 -23.67 -17.51
N SER A 53 5.96 -23.49 -18.27
CA SER A 53 5.08 -22.34 -18.09
C SER A 53 4.39 -22.51 -16.75
N VAL A 54 4.91 -21.84 -15.72
CA VAL A 54 4.19 -21.65 -14.46
C VAL A 54 2.81 -21.11 -14.81
N ASP A 55 1.78 -21.88 -14.48
CA ASP A 55 0.43 -21.60 -14.97
C ASP A 55 -0.14 -20.38 -14.26
N SER A 56 -0.20 -19.25 -14.98
CA SER A 56 -0.78 -18.01 -14.48
C SER A 56 -2.29 -18.12 -14.19
N SER A 57 -2.92 -19.25 -14.49
CA SER A 57 -4.32 -19.52 -14.14
C SER A 57 -4.54 -19.90 -12.67
N GLU A 58 -3.53 -20.39 -11.94
CA GLU A 58 -3.70 -20.88 -10.55
C GLU A 58 -4.09 -19.79 -9.53
N ASN A 59 -3.95 -18.51 -9.90
CA ASN A 59 -4.25 -17.35 -9.04
C ASN A 59 -5.45 -16.50 -9.47
N ILE A 60 -6.24 -16.93 -10.46
CA ILE A 60 -7.45 -16.18 -10.87
C ILE A 60 -8.64 -16.54 -9.94
N ILE A 61 -9.24 -15.52 -9.32
CA ILE A 61 -10.42 -15.67 -8.46
C ILE A 61 -11.68 -15.84 -9.32
N ARG A 62 -11.94 -14.89 -10.23
CA ARG A 62 -12.94 -14.99 -11.31
C ARG A 62 -12.71 -13.94 -12.39
N THR A 63 -13.37 -14.08 -13.54
CA THR A 63 -13.44 -13.03 -14.57
C THR A 63 -14.72 -12.19 -14.40
N PRO A 64 -14.63 -10.88 -14.13
CA PRO A 64 -15.80 -10.01 -14.07
C PRO A 64 -16.51 -9.83 -15.42
N THR A 65 -17.81 -9.53 -15.42
CA THR A 65 -18.60 -9.31 -16.65
C THR A 65 -19.52 -8.09 -16.50
N GLU A 66 -20.11 -7.60 -17.60
CA GLU A 66 -21.05 -6.46 -17.53
C GLU A 66 -22.37 -6.81 -16.79
N ASN A 67 -22.72 -8.11 -16.70
CA ASN A 67 -23.90 -8.59 -15.98
C ASN A 67 -23.60 -8.97 -14.52
N GLU A 68 -22.34 -9.26 -14.21
CA GLU A 68 -21.84 -9.65 -12.89
C GLU A 68 -20.50 -8.92 -12.66
N PRO A 69 -20.55 -7.59 -12.49
CA PRO A 69 -19.36 -6.76 -12.35
C PRO A 69 -18.64 -7.07 -11.03
N LEU A 70 -17.37 -6.71 -10.95
CA LEU A 70 -16.60 -6.75 -9.71
C LEU A 70 -17.07 -5.64 -8.77
N SER A 71 -17.37 -5.98 -7.51
CA SER A 71 -17.70 -5.00 -6.47
C SER A 71 -16.42 -4.55 -5.76
N VAL A 72 -16.09 -3.26 -5.88
CA VAL A 72 -14.90 -2.65 -5.24
C VAL A 72 -15.33 -1.51 -4.33
N VAL A 73 -14.82 -1.50 -3.09
CA VAL A 73 -14.99 -0.39 -2.15
C VAL A 73 -13.63 0.24 -1.86
N THR A 74 -13.54 1.57 -1.90
CA THR A 74 -12.34 2.31 -1.47
C THR A 74 -12.59 2.95 -0.10
N ILE A 75 -11.68 2.72 0.85
CA ILE A 75 -11.68 3.35 2.16
C ILE A 75 -10.35 4.04 2.45
N GLY A 76 -10.41 5.13 3.21
CA GLY A 76 -9.20 5.86 3.57
C GLY A 76 -9.42 7.26 4.10
N ASP A 77 -8.30 7.95 4.28
CA ASP A 77 -8.25 9.31 4.82
C ASP A 77 -8.39 10.42 3.76
N SER A 78 -7.95 11.63 4.07
CA SER A 78 -8.05 12.78 3.17
C SER A 78 -7.14 12.69 1.94
N VAL A 79 -6.05 11.92 1.98
CA VAL A 79 -5.18 11.69 0.81
C VAL A 79 -5.80 10.63 -0.10
N SER A 80 -6.40 9.59 0.49
CA SER A 80 -7.21 8.61 -0.24
C SER A 80 -8.40 9.23 -0.97
N TYR A 81 -9.06 10.22 -0.36
CA TYR A 81 -10.15 10.99 -0.97
C TYR A 81 -9.78 11.73 -2.29
N ASP A 82 -8.50 12.04 -2.49
CA ASP A 82 -7.97 12.54 -3.78
C ASP A 82 -7.64 11.39 -4.76
N ALA A 83 -7.27 10.19 -4.28
CA ALA A 83 -6.97 9.01 -5.09
C ALA A 83 -8.25 8.30 -5.61
N ASP A 84 -9.31 8.31 -4.80
CA ASP A 84 -10.62 7.67 -5.02
C ASP A 84 -11.15 7.82 -6.46
N LEU A 85 -11.07 9.04 -7.01
CA LEU A 85 -11.56 9.35 -8.36
C LEU A 85 -10.77 8.63 -9.46
N ALA A 86 -9.46 8.55 -9.33
CA ALA A 86 -8.62 7.90 -10.32
C ALA A 86 -8.82 6.38 -10.29
N ILE A 87 -8.90 5.80 -9.08
CA ILE A 87 -9.21 4.39 -8.85
C ILE A 87 -10.57 4.05 -9.49
N LYS A 88 -11.60 4.85 -9.21
CA LYS A 88 -12.93 4.71 -9.83
C LYS A 88 -12.87 4.86 -11.35
N ALA A 89 -12.19 5.88 -11.87
CA ALA A 89 -12.14 6.15 -13.30
C ALA A 89 -11.48 5.02 -14.10
N VAL A 90 -10.35 4.47 -13.64
CA VAL A 90 -9.68 3.37 -14.36
C VAL A 90 -10.47 2.07 -14.28
N LEU A 91 -11.00 1.72 -13.10
CA LEU A 91 -11.74 0.48 -12.90
C LEU A 91 -13.08 0.50 -13.66
N GLU A 92 -13.86 1.58 -13.56
CA GLU A 92 -15.15 1.68 -14.26
C GLU A 92 -15.00 1.87 -15.78
N SER A 93 -13.82 2.27 -16.28
CA SER A 93 -13.52 2.28 -17.73
C SER A 93 -13.62 0.89 -18.38
N THR A 94 -13.51 -0.19 -17.60
CA THR A 94 -13.71 -1.58 -18.04
C THR A 94 -15.19 -1.89 -18.34
N LYS A 95 -16.13 -1.18 -17.70
CA LYS A 95 -17.57 -1.46 -17.66
C LYS A 95 -17.92 -2.82 -17.03
N THR A 96 -16.96 -3.47 -16.36
CA THR A 96 -17.11 -4.76 -15.65
C THR A 96 -16.72 -4.66 -14.18
N VAL A 97 -16.57 -3.43 -13.66
CA VAL A 97 -16.27 -3.13 -12.26
C VAL A 97 -17.18 -1.97 -11.83
N ASN A 98 -17.71 -2.03 -10.62
CA ASN A 98 -18.41 -0.94 -9.94
C ASN A 98 -17.58 -0.51 -8.74
N VAL A 99 -17.35 0.79 -8.55
CA VAL A 99 -16.55 1.32 -7.43
C VAL A 99 -17.38 2.23 -6.54
N GLU A 100 -17.51 1.86 -5.26
CA GLU A 100 -18.05 2.72 -4.21
C GLU A 100 -16.90 3.41 -3.45
N ASN A 101 -16.75 4.72 -3.63
CA ASN A 101 -15.77 5.51 -2.89
C ASN A 101 -16.32 5.94 -1.54
N ARG A 102 -15.56 5.70 -0.46
CA ARG A 102 -15.97 6.04 0.92
C ARG A 102 -14.90 6.79 1.71
N SER A 103 -13.81 7.26 1.10
CA SER A 103 -12.72 7.94 1.81
C SER A 103 -13.10 9.35 2.26
N PHE A 104 -12.61 9.80 3.42
CA PHE A 104 -12.82 11.17 3.92
C PHE A 104 -11.76 11.58 4.94
N GLY A 105 -11.63 12.88 5.21
CA GLY A 105 -10.60 13.39 6.14
C GLY A 105 -10.88 13.10 7.62
N GLY A 106 -9.83 12.84 8.39
CA GLY A 106 -9.90 12.57 9.84
C GLY A 106 -9.98 11.08 10.22
N VAL A 107 -9.80 10.18 9.26
CA VAL A 107 -9.90 8.73 9.45
C VAL A 107 -8.51 8.13 9.74
N GLY A 108 -8.45 7.27 10.75
CA GLY A 108 -7.29 6.47 11.12
C GLY A 108 -7.77 5.19 11.82
N LEU A 109 -6.99 4.10 11.76
CA LEU A 109 -7.34 2.81 12.34
C LEU A 109 -7.55 2.90 13.87
N THR A 110 -6.82 3.80 14.53
CA THR A 110 -6.88 4.08 15.97
C THR A 110 -7.97 5.10 16.32
N GLN A 111 -8.57 5.77 15.33
CA GLN A 111 -9.47 6.88 15.54
C GLN A 111 -10.89 6.42 15.92
N LYS A 112 -11.51 7.19 16.82
CA LYS A 112 -12.86 6.89 17.30
C LYS A 112 -13.88 6.94 16.15
N GLY A 113 -14.46 5.78 15.85
CA GLY A 113 -15.48 5.64 14.81
C GLY A 113 -15.02 4.77 13.63
N PHE A 114 -13.72 4.50 13.49
CA PHE A 114 -13.20 3.68 12.40
C PHE A 114 -13.89 2.31 12.30
N GLN A 115 -14.13 1.64 13.43
CA GLN A 115 -14.82 0.34 13.46
C GLN A 115 -16.28 0.40 12.96
N GLY A 116 -16.97 1.54 13.14
CA GLY A 116 -18.29 1.76 12.56
C GLY A 116 -18.20 2.01 11.05
N TYR A 117 -17.27 2.88 10.64
CA TYR A 117 -16.98 3.18 9.25
C TYR A 117 -16.57 1.94 8.42
N LEU A 118 -15.68 1.10 8.96
CA LEU A 118 -15.25 -0.15 8.34
C LEU A 118 -16.45 -1.08 8.15
N LYS A 119 -17.25 -1.27 9.21
CA LYS A 119 -18.45 -2.11 9.14
C LYS A 119 -19.45 -1.60 8.08
N GLU A 120 -19.76 -0.31 8.06
CA GLU A 120 -20.63 0.30 7.04
C GLU A 120 -20.07 0.14 5.62
N SER A 121 -18.74 0.12 5.47
CA SER A 121 -18.05 -0.06 4.18
C SER A 121 -18.04 -1.53 3.71
N LEU A 122 -18.38 -2.47 4.58
CA LEU A 122 -18.52 -3.91 4.28
C LEU A 122 -19.99 -4.33 4.04
N GLU A 123 -20.98 -3.45 4.25
CA GLU A 123 -22.42 -3.80 4.17
C GLU A 123 -22.88 -4.26 2.79
N ASN A 124 -22.23 -3.80 1.71
CA ASN A 124 -22.52 -4.20 0.33
C ASN A 124 -21.69 -5.40 -0.16
N GLU A 125 -21.04 -6.12 0.76
CA GLU A 125 -20.21 -7.31 0.51
C GLU A 125 -19.20 -7.13 -0.65
N PRO A 126 -18.28 -6.14 -0.57
CA PRO A 126 -17.31 -5.89 -1.63
C PRO A 126 -16.32 -7.05 -1.79
N GLU A 127 -16.04 -7.42 -3.04
CA GLU A 127 -15.11 -8.51 -3.37
C GLU A 127 -13.66 -8.04 -3.29
N VAL A 128 -13.41 -6.76 -3.58
CA VAL A 128 -12.12 -6.10 -3.37
C VAL A 128 -12.31 -4.88 -2.48
N MET A 129 -11.44 -4.71 -1.48
CA MET A 129 -11.34 -3.46 -0.74
C MET A 129 -9.98 -2.81 -0.94
N THR A 130 -9.94 -1.53 -1.31
CA THR A 130 -8.70 -0.74 -1.34
C THR A 130 -8.61 0.08 -0.06
N VAL A 131 -7.49 0.02 0.65
CA VAL A 131 -7.28 0.71 1.93
C VAL A 131 -6.10 1.66 1.79
N MET A 132 -6.31 2.95 2.06
CA MET A 132 -5.23 3.96 2.08
C MET A 132 -5.42 4.89 3.29
N ILE A 133 -4.69 4.59 4.36
CA ILE A 133 -4.89 5.18 5.68
C ILE A 133 -3.55 5.22 6.43
N GLY A 134 -3.50 5.95 7.54
CA GLY A 134 -2.37 5.94 8.48
C GLY A 134 -1.91 7.32 8.93
N GLY A 135 -2.27 8.40 8.22
CA GLY A 135 -1.89 9.78 8.56
C GLY A 135 -2.32 10.21 9.96
N TRP A 136 -3.43 9.66 10.44
CA TRP A 136 -3.99 9.93 11.77
C TRP A 136 -3.51 8.94 12.85
N ASP A 137 -2.68 7.97 12.49
CA ASP A 137 -2.22 6.90 13.38
C ASP A 137 -0.72 7.00 13.70
N LEU A 138 0.05 7.81 12.97
CA LEU A 138 1.52 7.93 13.07
C LEU A 138 2.06 8.01 14.50
N ALA A 139 1.54 8.92 15.32
CA ALA A 139 2.00 9.10 16.71
C ALA A 139 1.63 7.90 17.62
N PHE A 140 0.49 7.25 17.35
CA PHE A 140 0.12 6.02 18.08
C PHE A 140 1.01 4.85 17.68
N ALA A 141 1.35 4.73 16.39
CA ALA A 141 2.25 3.71 15.86
C ALA A 141 3.68 3.83 16.41
N GLU A 142 4.21 5.06 16.52
CA GLU A 142 5.51 5.35 17.16
C GLU A 142 5.52 4.91 18.63
N GLU A 143 4.50 5.27 19.40
CA GLU A 143 4.42 4.96 20.84
C GLU A 143 4.06 3.48 21.13
N ASN A 144 3.25 2.84 20.28
CA ASN A 144 2.56 1.58 20.57
C ASN A 144 2.63 0.57 19.41
N GLN A 145 3.76 0.50 18.70
CA GLN A 145 3.97 -0.28 17.46
C GLN A 145 3.28 -1.66 17.43
N LYS A 146 3.47 -2.50 18.45
CA LYS A 146 2.88 -3.86 18.52
C LYS A 146 1.36 -3.88 18.65
N GLU A 147 0.77 -2.89 19.31
CA GLU A 147 -0.68 -2.73 19.38
C GLU A 147 -1.22 -2.25 18.04
N TYR A 148 -0.49 -1.37 17.36
CA TYR A 148 -0.82 -0.89 16.03
C TYR A 148 -0.75 -2.01 14.96
N GLU A 149 0.30 -2.84 14.98
CA GLU A 149 0.41 -4.08 14.20
C GLU A 149 -0.84 -4.97 14.40
N GLN A 150 -1.24 -5.19 15.64
CA GLN A 150 -2.42 -6.01 15.96
C GLN A 150 -3.74 -5.37 15.48
N ILE A 151 -3.86 -4.05 15.51
CA ILE A 151 -5.02 -3.31 14.97
C ILE A 151 -5.11 -3.47 13.45
N ILE A 152 -3.99 -3.40 12.73
CA ILE A 152 -3.93 -3.61 11.28
C ILE A 152 -4.30 -5.06 10.94
N GLU A 153 -3.68 -6.04 11.61
CA GLU A 153 -4.01 -7.46 11.43
C GLU A 153 -5.51 -7.71 11.65
N ASN A 154 -6.07 -7.23 12.76
CA ASN A 154 -7.50 -7.39 13.06
C ASN A 154 -8.40 -6.73 12.01
N SER A 155 -7.98 -5.60 11.43
CA SER A 155 -8.74 -4.90 10.38
C SER A 155 -8.70 -5.69 9.07
N ILE A 156 -7.55 -6.26 8.71
CA ILE A 156 -7.40 -7.16 7.56
C ILE A 156 -8.25 -8.42 7.74
N GLU A 157 -8.19 -9.07 8.90
CA GLU A 157 -9.01 -10.26 9.20
C GLU A 157 -10.52 -9.96 9.21
N GLU A 158 -10.95 -8.73 9.52
CA GLU A 158 -12.36 -8.32 9.41
C GLU A 158 -12.78 -8.16 7.93
N ILE A 159 -11.93 -7.54 7.11
CA ILE A 159 -12.19 -7.35 5.67
C ILE A 159 -12.20 -8.70 4.93
N LEU A 160 -11.26 -9.60 5.22
CA LEU A 160 -11.15 -10.93 4.59
C LEU A 160 -12.28 -11.91 4.94
N LYS A 161 -13.20 -11.55 5.85
CA LYS A 161 -14.46 -12.28 6.05
C LYS A 161 -15.45 -12.08 4.90
N VAL A 162 -15.21 -11.08 4.05
CA VAL A 162 -16.11 -10.56 3.02
C VAL A 162 -15.39 -10.44 1.68
N SER A 163 -14.29 -9.69 1.64
CA SER A 163 -13.50 -9.46 0.43
C SER A 163 -12.53 -10.60 0.16
N SER A 164 -12.37 -10.94 -1.12
CA SER A 164 -11.41 -11.96 -1.59
C SER A 164 -10.04 -11.37 -1.94
N LEU A 165 -9.92 -10.05 -1.97
CA LEU A 165 -8.67 -9.32 -2.20
C LEU A 165 -8.68 -7.99 -1.44
N ILE A 166 -7.55 -7.63 -0.84
CA ILE A 166 -7.28 -6.32 -0.26
C ILE A 166 -6.12 -5.69 -1.02
N ILE A 167 -6.29 -4.45 -1.45
CA ILE A 167 -5.20 -3.61 -1.95
C ILE A 167 -4.83 -2.62 -0.86
N TRP A 168 -3.75 -2.87 -0.13
CA TRP A 168 -3.27 -1.98 0.92
C TRP A 168 -2.25 -0.99 0.35
N ILE A 169 -2.64 0.28 0.27
CA ILE A 169 -1.85 1.35 -0.35
C ILE A 169 -1.05 2.06 0.74
N GLY A 170 0.27 2.08 0.59
CA GLY A 170 1.16 2.81 1.48
C GLY A 170 0.83 4.31 1.56
N MET A 171 1.21 4.93 2.67
CA MET A 171 1.17 6.37 2.83
C MET A 171 2.21 7.03 1.91
N PRO A 172 1.81 7.92 0.97
CA PRO A 172 2.73 8.56 0.04
C PRO A 172 3.76 9.45 0.75
N PRO A 173 4.97 9.61 0.19
CA PRO A 173 5.97 10.55 0.69
C PRO A 173 5.38 11.95 0.90
N THR A 174 5.69 12.53 2.08
CA THR A 174 5.20 13.82 2.58
C THR A 174 6.27 14.91 2.49
N PRO A 175 5.88 16.20 2.37
CA PRO A 175 6.84 17.30 2.38
C PRO A 175 7.70 17.32 3.67
N GLU A 176 9.01 17.58 3.54
CA GLU A 176 9.96 17.69 4.68
C GLU A 176 9.41 18.60 5.81
N GLY A 177 8.73 19.68 5.44
CA GLY A 177 8.14 20.64 6.38
C GLY A 177 6.97 20.13 7.22
N GLU A 178 6.42 18.95 6.93
CA GLU A 178 5.41 18.27 7.77
C GLU A 178 6.08 17.45 8.89
N GLY A 179 7.32 16.99 8.68
CA GLY A 179 8.10 16.26 9.70
C GLY A 179 7.59 14.84 10.01
N LEU A 180 6.91 14.20 9.06
CA LEU A 180 6.21 12.92 9.26
C LEU A 180 6.95 11.68 8.72
N GLU A 181 7.99 11.85 7.90
CA GLU A 181 8.61 10.76 7.12
C GLU A 181 9.13 9.58 7.95
N GLU A 182 9.71 9.80 9.14
CA GLU A 182 10.23 8.72 10.00
C GLU A 182 9.09 7.77 10.44
N ASN A 183 8.01 8.33 10.98
CA ASN A 183 6.84 7.56 11.38
C ASN A 183 6.08 7.00 10.17
N ARG A 184 6.08 7.69 9.04
CA ARG A 184 5.48 7.21 7.79
C ARG A 184 6.20 5.97 7.26
N HIS A 185 7.54 5.97 7.24
CA HIS A 185 8.32 4.80 6.85
C HIS A 185 8.08 3.61 7.79
N LEU A 186 8.04 3.85 9.12
CA LEU A 186 7.68 2.82 10.10
C LEU A 186 6.31 2.19 9.79
N VAL A 187 5.29 3.02 9.55
CA VAL A 187 3.92 2.57 9.25
C VAL A 187 3.85 1.82 7.92
N ASN A 188 4.50 2.30 6.86
CA ASN A 188 4.56 1.59 5.58
C ASN A 188 5.33 0.27 5.65
N GLN A 189 6.39 0.19 6.47
CA GLN A 189 7.11 -1.06 6.71
C GLN A 189 6.17 -2.09 7.36
N ILE A 190 5.42 -1.70 8.39
CA ILE A 190 4.45 -2.58 9.06
C ILE A 190 3.37 -3.05 8.07
N TYR A 191 2.85 -2.16 7.22
CA TYR A 191 1.88 -2.53 6.18
C TYR A 191 2.42 -3.59 5.23
N ARG A 192 3.66 -3.44 4.74
CA ARG A 192 4.31 -4.44 3.89
C ARG A 192 4.51 -5.76 4.62
N GLU A 193 5.09 -5.74 5.81
CA GLU A 193 5.38 -6.95 6.61
C GLU A 193 4.12 -7.75 7.03
N ILE A 194 2.96 -7.08 7.14
CA ILE A 194 1.67 -7.76 7.34
C ILE A 194 1.12 -8.31 6.01
N SER A 195 1.24 -7.56 4.91
CA SER A 195 0.75 -7.95 3.59
C SER A 195 1.51 -9.15 3.02
N ASP A 196 2.85 -9.15 3.10
CA ASP A 196 3.74 -10.23 2.62
C ASP A 196 3.44 -11.61 3.26
N ARG A 197 2.64 -11.65 4.34
CA ARG A 197 2.19 -12.88 5.03
C ARG A 197 0.85 -13.43 4.52
N LYS A 198 0.16 -12.77 3.57
CA LYS A 198 -1.18 -13.12 3.09
C LYS A 198 -1.31 -12.93 1.57
N ILE A 199 -1.67 -13.99 0.85
CA ILE A 199 -1.82 -13.96 -0.62
C ILE A 199 -3.10 -13.23 -1.08
N GLU A 200 -3.95 -12.85 -0.14
CA GLU A 200 -5.15 -12.06 -0.31
C GLU A 200 -4.91 -10.56 -0.07
N VAL A 201 -3.69 -10.13 0.28
CA VAL A 201 -3.35 -8.73 0.60
C VAL A 201 -2.17 -8.26 -0.23
N GLU A 202 -2.44 -7.46 -1.24
CA GLU A 202 -1.42 -6.84 -2.10
C GLU A 202 -1.02 -5.47 -1.53
N PHE A 203 0.26 -5.26 -1.28
CA PHE A 203 0.79 -3.95 -0.86
C PHE A 203 1.22 -3.11 -2.07
N ILE A 204 0.79 -1.85 -2.12
CA ILE A 204 1.27 -0.86 -3.09
C ILE A 204 2.24 0.08 -2.40
N ASP A 205 3.50 0.05 -2.83
CA ASP A 205 4.54 0.95 -2.35
C ASP A 205 4.45 2.33 -3.02
N THR A 206 3.98 3.30 -2.27
CA THR A 206 3.87 4.68 -2.73
C THR A 206 5.19 5.45 -2.74
N ASP A 207 6.27 4.92 -2.15
CA ASP A 207 7.60 5.54 -2.21
C ASP A 207 8.20 5.31 -3.61
N GLU A 208 8.06 4.09 -4.14
CA GLU A 208 8.41 3.75 -5.52
C GLU A 208 7.52 4.47 -6.56
N LEU A 209 6.21 4.58 -6.29
CA LEU A 209 5.27 5.18 -7.25
C LEU A 209 5.26 6.73 -7.27
N LEU A 210 5.46 7.36 -6.11
CA LEU A 210 5.20 8.81 -5.92
C LEU A 210 6.37 9.57 -5.30
N GLY A 211 7.50 8.90 -5.05
CA GLY A 211 8.74 9.52 -4.62
C GLY A 211 9.70 9.82 -5.78
N SER A 212 10.89 10.31 -5.41
CA SER A 212 12.07 10.29 -6.27
C SER A 212 12.62 8.87 -6.42
N GLU A 213 13.73 8.70 -7.16
CA GLU A 213 14.54 7.46 -7.18
C GLU A 213 15.00 6.98 -5.79
N GLN A 214 14.89 7.81 -4.74
CA GLN A 214 15.21 7.49 -3.35
C GLN A 214 13.96 7.39 -2.46
N GLY A 215 12.75 7.36 -3.04
CA GLY A 215 11.48 7.33 -2.30
C GLY A 215 11.08 8.66 -1.65
N ALA A 216 11.90 9.71 -1.73
CA ALA A 216 11.63 10.99 -1.08
C ALA A 216 10.56 11.82 -1.82
N PHE A 217 9.86 12.71 -1.10
CA PHE A 217 8.82 13.58 -1.68
C PHE A 217 9.28 14.33 -2.94
N VAL A 218 8.43 14.28 -3.98
CA VAL A 218 8.54 15.12 -5.18
C VAL A 218 7.19 15.73 -5.52
N ARG A 219 7.19 17.00 -5.96
CA ARG A 219 5.97 17.69 -6.42
C ARG A 219 5.54 17.25 -7.82
N PHE A 220 6.48 16.74 -8.62
CA PHE A 220 6.28 16.42 -10.03
C PHE A 220 6.87 15.06 -10.41
N LEU A 221 6.26 14.39 -11.38
CA LEU A 221 6.78 13.19 -12.03
C LEU A 221 6.75 13.34 -13.56
N THR A 222 7.63 12.62 -14.24
CA THR A 222 7.63 12.55 -15.71
C THR A 222 6.74 11.40 -16.19
N GLY A 223 5.75 11.71 -17.02
CA GLY A 223 4.87 10.71 -17.64
C GLY A 223 5.53 9.97 -18.81
N LEU A 224 4.89 8.89 -19.27
CA LEU A 224 5.35 8.09 -20.42
C LEU A 224 5.38 8.88 -21.75
N ASP A 225 4.67 10.01 -21.83
CA ASP A 225 4.73 10.94 -22.97
C ASP A 225 5.94 11.90 -22.90
N GLY A 226 6.81 11.73 -21.90
CA GLY A 226 8.00 12.53 -21.67
C GLY A 226 7.76 13.89 -21.00
N LYS A 227 6.52 14.21 -20.60
CA LYS A 227 6.18 15.49 -19.97
C LYS A 227 6.16 15.42 -18.45
N THR A 228 6.42 16.55 -17.79
CA THR A 228 6.44 16.66 -16.33
C THR A 228 5.06 17.09 -15.82
N TYR A 229 4.43 16.27 -14.99
CA TYR A 229 3.11 16.52 -14.41
C TYR A 229 3.20 16.79 -12.90
N GLN A 230 2.34 17.69 -12.40
CA GLN A 230 2.22 17.93 -10.97
C GLN A 230 1.44 16.78 -10.30
N ILE A 231 2.04 16.19 -9.26
CA ILE A 231 1.46 15.05 -8.53
C ILE A 231 1.06 15.37 -7.08
N ARG A 232 1.57 16.46 -6.52
CA ARG A 232 1.26 16.94 -5.16
C ARG A 232 0.69 18.35 -5.17
N LYS A 233 -0.27 18.65 -4.30
CA LYS A 233 -0.90 19.96 -4.20
C LYS A 233 0.09 21.01 -3.69
N VAL A 234 -0.24 22.28 -3.92
CA VAL A 234 0.46 23.42 -3.33
C VAL A 234 -0.55 24.23 -2.51
N ARG A 235 -0.28 24.43 -1.21
CA ARG A 235 -1.10 25.25 -0.32
C ARG A 235 -0.34 26.47 0.15
N ASN A 236 -0.89 27.66 -0.10
CA ASN A 236 -0.29 28.95 0.27
C ASN A 236 1.18 29.11 -0.20
N GLY A 237 1.50 28.58 -1.38
CA GLY A 237 2.84 28.62 -1.97
C GLY A 237 3.85 27.61 -1.39
N LYS A 238 3.39 26.64 -0.59
CA LYS A 238 4.20 25.52 -0.06
C LYS A 238 3.68 24.19 -0.60
N ASP A 239 4.56 23.20 -0.61
CA ASP A 239 4.17 21.80 -0.79
C ASP A 239 3.12 21.36 0.24
N ASP A 240 2.24 20.47 -0.20
CA ASP A 240 1.15 19.87 0.57
C ASP A 240 1.11 18.37 0.21
N GLY A 241 0.99 17.48 1.21
CA GLY A 241 0.97 16.03 1.00
C GLY A 241 -0.17 15.50 0.10
N HIS A 242 -1.23 16.28 -0.11
CA HIS A 242 -2.37 15.90 -0.95
C HIS A 242 -2.03 15.71 -2.43
N LEU A 243 -2.88 14.96 -3.16
CA LEU A 243 -2.60 14.56 -4.54
C LEU A 243 -3.22 15.51 -5.58
N CYS A 244 -2.48 15.74 -6.66
CA CYS A 244 -3.03 16.29 -7.90
C CYS A 244 -3.52 15.16 -8.83
N PRO A 245 -4.32 15.45 -9.89
CA PRO A 245 -4.93 14.42 -10.72
C PRO A 245 -3.94 13.39 -11.26
N PHE A 246 -2.73 13.80 -11.67
CA PHE A 246 -1.73 12.86 -12.17
C PHE A 246 -1.18 11.94 -11.05
N GLY A 247 -1.00 12.45 -9.83
CA GLY A 247 -0.60 11.64 -8.68
C GLY A 247 -1.67 10.61 -8.30
N ALA A 248 -2.95 11.02 -8.34
CA ALA A 248 -4.07 10.11 -8.20
C ALA A 248 -4.10 9.05 -9.33
N ALA A 249 -3.86 9.45 -10.58
CA ALA A 249 -3.81 8.54 -11.73
C ALA A 249 -2.71 7.47 -11.62
N VAL A 250 -1.55 7.80 -11.05
CA VAL A 250 -0.49 6.81 -10.78
C VAL A 250 -0.96 5.76 -9.76
N ILE A 251 -1.59 6.16 -8.64
CA ILE A 251 -2.19 5.21 -7.69
C ILE A 251 -3.28 4.37 -8.36
N GLY A 252 -4.20 5.01 -9.09
CA GLY A 252 -5.29 4.32 -9.79
C GLY A 252 -4.77 3.24 -10.74
N ARG A 253 -3.74 3.54 -11.54
CA ARG A 253 -3.11 2.57 -12.44
C ARG A 253 -2.54 1.37 -11.68
N SER A 254 -1.80 1.59 -10.59
CA SER A 254 -1.23 0.49 -9.80
C SER A 254 -2.31 -0.37 -9.12
N VAL A 255 -3.39 0.25 -8.63
CA VAL A 255 -4.56 -0.47 -8.10
C VAL A 255 -5.23 -1.31 -9.19
N PHE A 256 -5.37 -0.79 -10.40
CA PHE A 256 -5.90 -1.55 -11.54
C PHE A 256 -5.04 -2.77 -11.86
N GLU A 257 -3.72 -2.59 -11.96
CA GLU A 257 -2.76 -3.67 -12.27
C GLU A 257 -2.81 -4.78 -11.21
N LYS A 258 -2.83 -4.42 -9.92
CA LYS A 258 -2.97 -5.40 -8.83
C LYS A 258 -4.30 -6.13 -8.78
N ILE A 259 -5.40 -5.50 -9.22
CA ILE A 259 -6.69 -6.19 -9.35
C ILE A 259 -6.69 -7.10 -10.58
N GLU A 260 -6.09 -6.68 -11.69
CA GLU A 260 -6.00 -7.45 -12.95
C GLU A 260 -5.28 -8.80 -12.77
N GLU A 261 -4.26 -8.86 -11.91
CA GLU A 261 -3.53 -10.09 -11.53
C GLU A 261 -4.44 -11.21 -10.95
N ARG A 262 -5.57 -10.85 -10.33
CA ARG A 262 -6.49 -11.79 -9.65
C ARG A 262 -7.88 -11.85 -10.29
N PHE A 263 -8.28 -10.78 -10.98
CA PHE A 263 -9.55 -10.63 -11.69
C PHE A 263 -9.27 -10.06 -13.08
N PRO A 264 -9.25 -10.87 -14.16
CA PRO A 264 -8.88 -10.37 -15.48
C PRO A 264 -9.76 -9.22 -15.96
N LEU A 265 -9.18 -8.02 -16.05
CA LEU A 265 -9.82 -6.78 -16.49
C LEU A 265 -9.34 -6.41 -17.90
N PHE A 266 -10.10 -5.55 -18.58
CA PHE A 266 -9.67 -4.97 -19.86
C PHE A 266 -10.17 -3.52 -19.94
N THR A 267 -9.27 -2.55 -20.05
CA THR A 267 -9.64 -1.14 -20.25
C THR A 267 -10.31 -0.95 -21.60
N LYS A 268 -11.48 -0.31 -21.64
CA LYS A 268 -12.15 0.05 -22.91
C LYS A 268 -11.82 1.48 -23.37
N GLU A 269 -11.12 2.26 -22.55
CA GLU A 269 -10.82 3.69 -22.78
C GLU A 269 -9.37 4.02 -22.37
N ASP A 270 -8.47 4.12 -23.35
CA ASP A 270 -7.02 4.31 -23.11
C ASP A 270 -6.65 5.66 -22.46
N ASN A 271 -7.56 6.63 -22.54
CA ASN A 271 -7.38 8.01 -22.07
C ASN A 271 -8.18 8.33 -20.78
N TRP A 272 -8.60 7.32 -20.01
CA TRP A 272 -9.34 7.49 -18.75
C TRP A 272 -8.67 8.51 -17.80
N TRP A 273 -7.33 8.57 -17.80
CA TRP A 273 -6.51 9.44 -16.95
C TRP A 273 -6.56 10.93 -17.33
N LEU A 274 -7.19 11.27 -18.47
CA LEU A 274 -7.52 12.63 -18.91
C LEU A 274 -9.03 12.92 -18.85
N GLY A 275 -9.81 12.04 -18.20
CA GLY A 275 -11.27 12.15 -18.12
C GLY A 275 -11.76 13.34 -17.27
N GLU A 276 -13.07 13.60 -17.32
CA GLU A 276 -13.69 14.76 -16.62
C GLU A 276 -13.49 14.74 -15.11
N TRP A 277 -13.25 13.58 -14.49
CA TRP A 277 -12.91 13.46 -13.06
C TRP A 277 -11.68 14.28 -12.67
N THR A 278 -10.73 14.49 -13.59
CA THR A 278 -9.53 15.30 -13.35
C THR A 278 -9.86 16.75 -13.00
N LYS A 279 -11.05 17.23 -13.37
CA LYS A 279 -11.53 18.61 -13.13
C LYS A 279 -12.42 18.73 -11.89
N ASP A 280 -12.54 17.69 -11.07
CA ASP A 280 -13.28 17.75 -9.81
C ASP A 280 -12.72 18.85 -8.90
N GLN A 281 -13.61 19.57 -8.20
CA GLN A 281 -13.24 20.71 -7.36
C GLN A 281 -12.22 20.36 -6.27
N ARG A 282 -12.10 19.08 -5.88
CA ARG A 282 -11.05 18.58 -4.97
C ARG A 282 -9.65 18.99 -5.38
N TYR A 283 -9.36 18.99 -6.68
CA TYR A 283 -8.05 19.33 -7.21
C TYR A 283 -7.82 20.85 -7.35
N ASP A 284 -8.89 21.64 -7.19
CA ASP A 284 -8.86 23.10 -7.03
C ASP A 284 -9.18 23.53 -5.58
N ASP A 285 -9.00 22.63 -4.61
CA ASP A 285 -8.91 22.95 -3.18
C ASP A 285 -7.52 22.55 -2.63
N PRO A 286 -6.64 23.53 -2.34
CA PRO A 286 -6.87 24.98 -2.45
C PRO A 286 -6.89 25.45 -3.91
N THR A 287 -7.53 26.59 -4.19
CA THR A 287 -7.63 27.13 -5.55
C THR A 287 -6.25 27.41 -6.17
N GLY A 288 -6.02 26.86 -7.37
CA GLY A 288 -4.72 26.86 -8.03
C GLY A 288 -3.68 25.90 -7.41
N GLY A 289 -4.11 25.00 -6.52
CA GLY A 289 -3.25 24.04 -5.85
C GLY A 289 -2.67 22.97 -6.79
N CYS A 290 -3.35 22.70 -7.91
CA CYS A 290 -2.88 21.82 -8.98
C CYS A 290 -2.85 22.53 -10.33
N SER A 291 -1.79 22.29 -11.12
CA SER A 291 -1.77 22.57 -12.55
C SER A 291 -2.44 21.45 -13.35
N TYR A 292 -3.38 21.82 -14.21
CA TYR A 292 -3.97 20.93 -15.22
C TYR A 292 -3.12 20.78 -16.48
N ILE A 293 -2.04 21.56 -16.60
CA ILE A 293 -1.13 21.56 -17.74
C ILE A 293 0.23 21.02 -17.25
N PRO A 294 0.86 20.05 -17.93
CA PRO A 294 2.23 19.65 -17.63
C PRO A 294 3.19 20.83 -17.80
N VAL A 295 4.27 20.80 -17.02
CA VAL A 295 5.35 21.80 -17.06
C VAL A 295 6.29 21.49 -18.23
N GLU A 296 6.65 22.51 -19.01
CA GLU A 296 7.69 22.47 -20.07
C GLU A 296 9.11 22.52 -19.49
#